data_AF-A0A6P9AX04-F1
#
_entry.id   AF-A0A6P9AX04-F1
#
_cell.length_a   1.000
_cell.length_b   1.000
_cell.length_c   1.000
_cell.angle_alpha   90.00
_cell.angle_beta   90.00
_cell.angle_gamma   90.00
#
_symmetry.space_group_name_H-M   'P 1'
#
loop_
_entity.id
_entity.type
_entity.pdbx_description
1 polymer ?
#
loop_
_entity_poly.entity_id
_entity_poly.type
_entity_poly.pdbx_seq_one_letter_code
_entity_poly.pdbx_strand_id
1 'polypeptide(L)'
;MMIVDTPGLQNPEMAGQSRGATFEELCHNYAQERLQGLFHERTFVQELERYKEENVDLSLDALEPSVSGSVATMDEASHQALVRTLARTDEARGLLWLLEEESFQPGGSEEGLLERLFTHYGPQDGDKKASNPLLRSNKARHFFLGHSYGTNWVEYDTSGWLSYVRQNPASQNSLVLLQESQKKIISSLFAGRAGATTVLSGSIAGLEGGSQLALRRATSMRKTFTTGVAAVKKKSVCIQVKLQV
;
A
#
# COMPACT_ATOMS: atom_id res chain seq x y z
N MET A 1 2.67 -25.54 -9.87
CA MET A 1 2.06 -24.37 -10.54
C MET A 1 1.41 -23.51 -9.47
N MET A 2 1.74 -22.23 -9.40
CA MET A 2 1.09 -21.27 -8.50
C MET A 2 0.14 -20.42 -9.35
N ILE A 3 -1.11 -20.28 -8.91
CA ILE A 3 -2.11 -19.46 -9.57
C ILE A 3 -2.35 -18.24 -8.68
N VAL A 4 -2.34 -17.06 -9.30
CA VAL A 4 -2.62 -15.78 -8.63
C VAL A 4 -3.94 -15.27 -9.20
N ASP A 5 -4.93 -15.08 -8.35
CA ASP A 5 -6.25 -14.54 -8.69
C ASP A 5 -6.43 -13.23 -7.92
N THR A 6 -6.41 -12.10 -8.63
CA THR A 6 -6.60 -10.76 -8.06
C THR A 6 -7.97 -10.22 -8.43
N PRO A 7 -8.61 -9.39 -7.58
CA PRO A 7 -9.91 -8.81 -7.87
C PRO A 7 -9.93 -7.84 -9.08
N GLY A 8 -8.76 -7.53 -9.65
CA GLY A 8 -8.60 -6.59 -10.75
C GLY A 8 -8.67 -5.12 -10.31
N LEU A 9 -8.58 -4.22 -11.29
CA LEU A 9 -8.71 -2.79 -11.08
C LEU A 9 -10.18 -2.41 -10.87
N GLN A 10 -10.46 -1.66 -9.81
CA GLN A 10 -11.78 -1.22 -9.39
C GLN A 10 -11.94 0.28 -9.65
N ASN A 11 -12.91 0.65 -10.49
CA ASN A 11 -13.29 2.04 -10.75
C ASN A 11 -14.82 2.16 -10.70
N PRO A 12 -15.40 2.75 -9.62
CA PRO A 12 -16.86 2.88 -9.48
C PRO A 12 -17.53 3.64 -10.62
N GLU A 13 -16.87 4.66 -11.18
CA GLU A 13 -17.41 5.45 -12.29
C GLU A 13 -17.60 4.58 -13.54
N MET A 14 -16.61 3.75 -13.86
CA MET A 14 -16.67 2.79 -14.98
C MET A 14 -17.73 1.70 -14.75
N ALA A 15 -18.10 1.44 -13.50
CA ALA A 15 -19.19 0.54 -13.12
C ALA A 15 -20.57 1.24 -13.07
N GLY A 16 -20.67 2.51 -13.48
CA GLY A 16 -21.91 3.28 -13.47
C GLY A 16 -22.36 3.73 -12.07
N GLN A 17 -21.47 3.71 -11.08
CA GLN A 17 -21.76 4.11 -9.70
C GLN A 17 -21.38 5.58 -9.49
N SER A 18 -22.30 6.37 -8.94
CA SER A 18 -22.08 7.79 -8.62
C SER A 18 -21.46 7.97 -7.22
N ARG A 19 -20.30 7.36 -6.99
CA ARG A 19 -19.54 7.48 -5.73
C ARG A 19 -18.04 7.42 -5.98
N GLY A 20 -17.25 7.97 -5.05
CA GLY A 20 -15.82 7.73 -5.03
C GLY A 20 -15.47 6.29 -4.65
N ALA A 21 -14.28 5.85 -5.06
CA ALA A 21 -13.65 4.63 -4.62
C ALA A 21 -13.22 4.73 -3.15
N THR A 22 -13.38 3.63 -2.44
CA THR A 22 -13.09 3.47 -1.01
C THR A 22 -11.62 3.12 -0.76
N PHE A 23 -11.21 3.10 0.51
CA PHE A 23 -9.88 2.66 0.90
C PHE A 23 -9.58 1.20 0.52
N GLU A 24 -10.57 0.32 0.60
CA GLU A 24 -10.41 -1.08 0.18
C GLU A 24 -10.14 -1.17 -1.32
N GLU A 25 -10.90 -0.41 -2.12
CA GLU A 25 -10.70 -0.32 -3.57
C GLU A 25 -9.32 0.28 -3.92
N LEU A 26 -8.82 1.24 -3.15
CA LEU A 26 -7.45 1.73 -3.27
C LEU A 26 -6.42 0.62 -3.03
N CYS A 27 -6.60 -0.21 -2.00
CA CYS A 27 -5.70 -1.30 -1.70
C CYS A 27 -5.67 -2.35 -2.82
N HIS A 28 -6.83 -2.66 -3.40
CA HIS A 28 -6.95 -3.54 -4.56
C HIS A 28 -6.24 -2.97 -5.79
N ASN A 29 -6.47 -1.69 -6.08
CA ASN A 29 -5.83 -1.00 -7.20
C ASN A 29 -4.31 -0.90 -7.03
N TYR A 30 -3.82 -0.61 -5.82
CA TYR A 30 -2.40 -0.62 -5.51
C TYR A 30 -1.78 -2.00 -5.73
N ALA A 31 -2.46 -3.07 -5.32
CA ALA A 31 -1.99 -4.43 -5.56
C ALA A 31 -1.91 -4.75 -7.06
N GLN A 32 -2.90 -4.30 -7.83
CA GLN A 32 -2.93 -4.46 -9.28
C GLN A 32 -1.80 -3.69 -9.98
N GLU A 33 -1.54 -2.45 -9.59
CA GLU A 33 -0.43 -1.64 -10.12
C GLU A 33 0.93 -2.27 -9.82
N ARG A 34 1.10 -2.82 -8.61
CA ARG A 34 2.31 -3.56 -8.21
C ARG A 34 2.50 -4.84 -9.02
N LEU A 35 1.44 -5.58 -9.28
CA LEU A 35 1.47 -6.76 -10.16
C LEU A 35 1.84 -6.38 -11.60
N GLN A 36 1.27 -5.29 -12.12
CA GLN A 36 1.62 -4.76 -13.43
C GLN A 36 3.10 -4.33 -13.49
N GLY A 37 3.60 -3.67 -12.45
CA GLY A 37 5.01 -3.31 -12.31
C GLY A 37 5.94 -4.53 -12.32
N LEU A 38 5.58 -5.59 -11.58
CA LEU A 38 6.32 -6.85 -11.57
C LEU A 38 6.34 -7.51 -12.95
N PHE A 39 5.19 -7.53 -13.65
CA PHE A 39 5.12 -8.04 -15.01
C PHE A 39 6.04 -7.25 -15.95
N HIS A 40 6.03 -5.92 -15.85
CA HIS A 40 6.88 -5.06 -16.66
C HIS A 40 8.37 -5.30 -16.39
N GLU A 41 8.76 -5.36 -15.11
CA GLU A 41 10.14 -5.64 -14.70
C GLU A 41 10.62 -6.98 -15.25
N ARG A 42 9.81 -8.03 -15.10
CA ARG A 42 10.16 -9.40 -15.52
C ARG A 42 10.16 -9.59 -17.03
N THR A 43 9.21 -8.98 -17.72
CA THR A 43 8.99 -9.24 -19.16
C THR A 43 9.85 -8.35 -20.05
N PHE A 44 10.10 -7.11 -19.62
CA PHE A 44 10.79 -6.13 -20.45
C PHE A 44 12.14 -5.73 -19.88
N VAL A 45 12.19 -5.32 -18.61
CA VAL A 45 13.43 -4.76 -18.03
C VAL A 45 14.52 -5.82 -17.93
N GLN A 46 14.22 -6.97 -17.34
CA GLN A 46 15.21 -8.04 -17.16
C GLN A 46 15.66 -8.66 -18.49
N GLU A 47 14.75 -8.80 -19.46
CA GLU A 47 15.12 -9.28 -20.79
C GLU A 47 16.02 -8.27 -21.51
N LEU A 48 15.72 -6.96 -21.42
CA LEU A 48 16.57 -5.92 -21.99
C LEU A 48 17.96 -5.86 -21.32
N GLU A 49 18.03 -6.05 -20.00
CA GLU A 49 19.29 -6.19 -19.28
C GLU A 49 20.09 -7.40 -19.77
N ARG A 50 19.43 -8.55 -19.96
CA ARG A 50 20.07 -9.75 -20.49
C ARG A 50 20.62 -9.57 -21.90
N TYR A 51 19.89 -8.91 -22.80
CA TYR A 51 20.40 -8.61 -24.14
C TYR A 51 21.65 -7.73 -24.11
N LYS A 52 21.69 -6.76 -23.17
CA LYS A 52 22.89 -5.93 -22.94
C LYS A 52 24.06 -6.78 -22.44
N GLU A 53 23.82 -7.71 -21.51
CA GLU A 53 24.85 -8.64 -21.01
C GLU A 53 25.40 -9.57 -22.11
N GLU A 54 24.54 -10.02 -23.03
CA GLU A 54 24.90 -10.87 -24.16
C GLU A 54 25.50 -10.07 -25.34
N ASN A 55 25.67 -8.74 -25.20
CA ASN A 55 26.17 -7.81 -26.24
C ASN A 55 25.35 -7.86 -27.54
N VAL A 56 24.03 -8.04 -27.44
CA VAL A 56 23.11 -7.98 -28.57
C VAL A 56 22.66 -6.54 -28.76
N ASP A 57 22.96 -5.95 -29.91
CA ASP A 57 22.51 -4.60 -30.26
C ASP A 57 21.00 -4.62 -30.60
N LEU A 58 20.21 -3.90 -29.82
CA LEU A 58 18.78 -3.74 -30.02
C LEU A 58 18.50 -2.27 -30.33
N SER A 59 18.06 -2.00 -31.56
CA SER A 59 17.55 -0.69 -31.97
C SER A 59 16.12 -0.48 -31.47
N LEU A 60 15.89 -0.64 -30.17
CA LEU A 60 14.62 -0.28 -29.54
C LEU A 60 14.69 1.19 -29.11
N ASP A 61 13.68 1.98 -29.47
CA ASP A 61 13.46 3.27 -28.83
C ASP A 61 13.38 3.01 -27.32
N ALA A 62 14.11 3.81 -26.53
CA ALA A 62 14.22 3.61 -25.09
C ALA A 62 12.81 3.48 -24.49
N LEU A 63 12.45 2.27 -24.05
CA LEU A 63 11.25 2.06 -23.26
C LEU A 63 11.50 2.80 -21.96
N GLU A 64 10.90 3.98 -21.82
CA GLU A 64 11.03 4.78 -20.62
C GLU A 64 10.71 3.89 -19.41
N PRO A 65 11.63 3.74 -18.44
CA PRO A 65 11.41 2.97 -17.24
C PRO A 65 10.45 3.76 -16.36
N SER A 66 9.17 3.78 -16.73
CA SER A 66 8.16 4.41 -15.91
C SER A 66 7.79 3.43 -14.81
N VAL A 67 8.31 3.65 -13.62
CA VAL A 67 7.59 3.22 -12.41
C VAL A 67 6.26 3.95 -12.46
N SER A 68 5.15 3.21 -12.37
CA SER A 68 3.81 3.83 -12.35
C SER A 68 3.80 4.92 -11.28
N GLY A 69 3.55 6.16 -11.68
CA GLY A 69 3.57 7.31 -10.77
C GLY A 69 2.64 7.09 -9.57
N SER A 70 1.55 6.37 -9.78
CA SER A 70 0.62 5.96 -8.73
C SER A 70 1.32 5.19 -7.61
N VAL A 71 2.14 4.19 -7.95
CA VAL A 71 2.88 3.37 -6.98
C VAL A 71 3.86 4.26 -6.20
N ALA A 72 4.61 5.13 -6.89
CA ALA A 72 5.52 6.05 -6.22
C ALA A 72 4.78 6.95 -5.20
N THR A 73 3.62 7.52 -5.56
CA THR A 73 2.83 8.32 -4.62
C THR A 73 2.23 7.53 -3.46
N MET A 74 1.98 6.24 -3.67
CA MET A 74 1.35 5.38 -2.66
C MET A 74 2.32 4.96 -1.57
N ASP A 75 3.56 4.58 -1.94
CA ASP A 75 4.47 3.95 -1.00
C ASP A 75 5.96 4.24 -1.23
N GLU A 76 6.27 5.45 -1.72
CA GLU A 76 7.63 5.95 -1.95
C GLU A 76 8.64 5.39 -0.94
N ALA A 77 9.66 4.70 -1.45
CA ALA A 77 10.75 4.22 -0.63
C ALA A 77 11.60 5.42 -0.20
N SER A 78 11.77 5.64 1.10
CA SER A 78 12.70 6.66 1.61
C SER A 78 14.09 6.38 1.01
N HIS A 79 14.57 7.31 0.17
CA HIS A 79 15.87 7.21 -0.50
C HIS A 79 17.07 7.29 0.48
N GLN A 80 16.84 7.43 1.79
CA GLN A 80 17.88 7.62 2.80
C GLN A 80 18.13 6.38 3.68
N ALA A 81 18.05 5.17 3.13
CA ALA A 81 18.41 3.95 3.88
C ALA A 81 19.91 3.85 4.24
N LEU A 82 20.78 4.75 3.74
CA LEU A 82 22.24 4.69 3.93
C LEU A 82 22.82 5.78 4.86
N VAL A 83 22.07 6.80 5.26
CA VAL A 83 22.57 7.84 6.18
C VAL A 83 21.71 7.87 7.43
N ARG A 84 22.26 7.33 8.53
CA ARG A 84 21.67 7.32 9.87
C ARG A 84 21.64 8.74 10.43
N THR A 85 20.67 9.55 10.03
CA THR A 85 20.41 10.83 10.70
C THR A 85 19.04 10.76 11.36
N LEU A 86 19.03 11.06 12.66
CA LEU A 86 17.87 11.09 13.53
C LEU A 86 16.74 11.92 12.91
N ALA A 87 15.56 11.29 12.82
CA ALA A 87 14.23 11.89 12.73
C ALA A 87 14.16 13.31 12.14
N ARG A 88 14.12 13.42 10.81
CA ARG A 88 13.46 14.57 10.19
C ARG A 88 11.96 14.27 10.15
N THR A 89 11.17 15.07 10.84
CA THR A 89 9.70 15.01 10.88
C THR A 89 9.03 15.49 9.59
N ASP A 90 9.80 15.65 8.51
CA ASP A 90 9.39 16.32 7.27
C ASP A 90 9.55 15.42 6.03
N GLU A 91 9.85 14.13 6.22
CA GLU A 91 9.96 13.18 5.11
C GLU A 91 8.63 12.46 4.89
N ALA A 92 7.87 12.84 3.86
CA ALA A 92 6.77 12.02 3.38
C ALA A 92 7.29 10.73 2.73
N ARG A 93 6.64 9.60 3.01
CA ARG A 93 7.02 8.26 2.51
C ARG A 93 5.86 7.57 1.78
N GLY A 94 5.09 8.36 1.04
CA GLY A 94 3.88 7.97 0.34
C GLY A 94 2.59 8.14 1.16
N LEU A 95 1.46 8.03 0.46
CA LEU A 95 0.11 8.14 1.03
C LEU A 95 -0.15 7.18 2.18
N LEU A 96 0.31 5.93 2.07
CA LEU A 96 0.12 4.92 3.12
C LEU A 96 0.79 5.33 4.43
N TRP A 97 1.95 6.01 4.36
CA TRP A 97 2.64 6.53 5.53
C TRP A 97 1.97 7.78 6.09
N LEU A 98 1.52 8.71 5.23
CA LEU A 98 0.78 9.89 5.65
C LEU A 98 -0.51 9.51 6.40
N LEU A 99 -1.21 8.47 5.93
CA LEU A 99 -2.41 7.95 6.57
C LEU A 99 -2.13 7.39 7.97
N GLU A 100 -0.99 6.70 8.17
CA GLU A 100 -0.57 6.27 9.51
C GLU A 100 -0.31 7.46 10.41
N GLU A 101 0.48 8.44 9.97
CA GLU A 101 0.83 9.59 10.81
C GLU A 101 -0.40 10.40 11.21
N GLU A 102 -1.28 10.70 10.26
CA GLU A 102 -2.51 11.46 10.51
C GLU A 102 -3.43 10.72 11.49
N SER A 103 -3.38 9.37 11.52
CA SER A 103 -4.17 8.58 12.47
C SER A 103 -3.72 8.76 13.93
N PHE A 104 -2.45 9.09 14.18
CA PHE A 104 -1.88 9.34 15.50
C PHE A 104 -1.97 10.80 15.94
N GLN A 105 -2.26 11.72 15.00
CA GLN A 105 -2.35 13.13 15.30
C GLN A 105 -3.61 13.44 16.14
N PRO A 106 -3.49 14.18 17.26
CA PRO A 106 -4.65 14.63 18.02
C PRO A 106 -5.54 15.51 17.14
N GLY A 107 -6.77 15.05 16.86
CA GLY A 107 -7.68 15.75 15.95
C GLY A 107 -7.40 15.52 14.46
N GLY A 108 -6.58 14.52 14.10
CA GLY A 108 -6.31 14.17 12.71
C GLY A 108 -7.60 13.91 11.92
N SER A 109 -7.63 14.41 10.69
CA SER A 109 -8.81 14.41 9.81
C SER A 109 -8.45 14.03 8.38
N GLU A 110 -9.42 13.52 7.66
CA GLU A 110 -9.30 13.20 6.24
C GLU A 110 -8.93 14.43 5.39
N GLU A 111 -9.38 15.62 5.78
CA GLU A 111 -8.99 16.89 5.17
C GLU A 111 -7.51 17.19 5.39
N GLY A 112 -7.01 17.03 6.62
CA GLY A 112 -5.59 17.20 6.94
C GLY A 112 -4.70 16.23 6.17
N LEU A 113 -5.13 14.97 6.05
CA LEU A 113 -4.47 13.97 5.22
C LEU A 113 -4.32 14.45 3.76
N LEU A 114 -5.41 14.93 3.16
CA LEU A 114 -5.39 15.41 1.78
C LEU A 114 -4.52 16.65 1.61
N GLU A 115 -4.56 17.59 2.56
CA GLU A 115 -3.70 18.76 2.53
C GLU A 115 -2.21 18.36 2.52
N ARG A 116 -1.81 17.44 3.40
CA ARG A 116 -0.44 16.90 3.43
C ARG A 116 -0.10 16.13 2.16
N LEU A 117 -1.00 15.28 1.66
CA LEU A 117 -0.82 14.52 0.41
C LEU A 117 -0.48 15.45 -0.75
N PHE A 118 -1.26 16.51 -0.96
CA PHE A 118 -1.03 17.46 -2.05
C PHE A 118 0.16 18.40 -1.79
N THR A 119 0.51 18.67 -0.53
CA THR A 119 1.72 19.44 -0.21
C THR A 119 2.98 18.67 -0.62
N HIS A 120 3.01 17.36 -0.42
CA HIS A 120 4.17 16.53 -0.75
C HIS A 120 4.17 16.00 -2.19
N TYR A 121 3.00 15.63 -2.72
CA TYR A 121 2.87 14.89 -3.99
C TYR A 121 1.97 15.61 -5.03
N GLY A 122 1.42 16.77 -4.70
CA GLY A 122 0.56 17.52 -5.61
C GLY A 122 1.33 18.10 -6.81
N PRO A 123 0.60 18.55 -7.86
CA PRO A 123 1.22 19.15 -9.03
C PRO A 123 1.98 20.42 -8.63
N GLN A 124 3.31 20.41 -8.84
CA GLN A 124 4.16 21.59 -8.64
C GLN A 124 4.16 22.44 -9.90
N ASP A 125 4.04 23.76 -9.74
CA ASP A 125 4.09 24.70 -10.86
C ASP A 125 5.45 24.60 -11.59
N GLY A 126 5.41 24.17 -12.85
CA GLY A 126 6.56 24.16 -13.75
C GLY A 126 7.16 22.80 -14.09
N ASP A 127 6.72 21.70 -13.46
CA ASP A 127 7.26 20.38 -13.77
C ASP A 127 6.55 19.75 -14.98
N LYS A 128 7.15 19.95 -16.17
CA LYS A 128 6.71 19.34 -17.43
C LYS A 128 7.22 17.89 -17.61
N LYS A 129 7.81 17.28 -16.59
CA LYS A 129 8.33 15.91 -16.65
C LYS A 129 7.63 15.04 -15.61
N ALA A 130 6.96 14.00 -16.12
CA ALA A 130 6.03 13.11 -15.44
C ALA A 130 4.65 13.72 -15.18
N SER A 131 3.64 13.20 -15.87
CA SER A 131 2.23 13.41 -15.55
C SER A 131 2.04 13.15 -14.05
N ASN A 132 1.82 14.19 -13.25
CA ASN A 132 1.56 14.02 -11.83
C ASN A 132 0.37 13.05 -11.69
N PRO A 133 0.51 11.95 -10.96
CA PRO A 133 -0.56 10.96 -10.85
C PRO A 133 -1.71 11.43 -9.95
N LEU A 134 -1.63 12.59 -9.30
CA LEU A 134 -2.63 13.14 -8.39
C LEU A 134 -3.29 14.41 -8.94
N LEU A 135 -4.62 14.47 -8.88
CA LEU A 135 -5.40 15.67 -9.17
C LEU A 135 -6.41 15.95 -8.05
N ARG A 136 -6.67 17.24 -7.78
CA ARG A 136 -7.69 17.68 -6.81
C ARG A 136 -9.09 17.37 -7.35
N SER A 137 -9.98 16.86 -6.50
CA SER A 137 -11.42 16.80 -6.82
C SER A 137 -12.13 18.09 -6.42
N ASN A 138 -13.29 18.34 -7.03
CA ASN A 138 -14.23 19.39 -6.63
C ASN A 138 -15.09 19.00 -5.42
N LYS A 139 -15.14 17.71 -5.07
CA LYS A 139 -15.85 17.20 -3.89
C LYS A 139 -14.94 17.27 -2.66
N ALA A 140 -15.52 17.64 -1.53
CA ALA A 140 -14.80 17.61 -0.25
C ALA A 140 -14.34 16.17 0.06
N ARG A 141 -13.14 16.00 0.61
CA ARG A 141 -12.54 14.69 0.92
C ARG A 141 -12.32 13.77 -0.28
N HIS A 142 -12.31 14.31 -1.51
CA HIS A 142 -12.03 13.51 -2.69
C HIS A 142 -10.74 13.94 -3.38
N PHE A 143 -10.11 13.00 -4.06
CA PHE A 143 -8.98 13.23 -4.95
C PHE A 143 -8.97 12.22 -6.09
N PHE A 144 -8.29 12.53 -7.18
CA PHE A 144 -8.08 11.61 -8.28
C PHE A 144 -6.67 11.05 -8.25
N LEU A 145 -6.54 9.75 -8.50
CA LEU A 145 -5.27 9.07 -8.71
C LEU A 145 -5.27 8.40 -10.09
N GLY A 146 -4.24 8.66 -10.89
CA GLY A 146 -4.03 8.11 -12.21
C GLY A 146 -3.37 6.73 -12.14
N HIS A 147 -4.15 5.69 -12.40
CA HIS A 147 -3.71 4.30 -12.53
C HIS A 147 -3.34 3.96 -13.98
N SER A 148 -2.67 2.83 -14.16
CA SER A 148 -2.31 2.29 -15.48
C SER A 148 -1.58 3.32 -16.33
N TYR A 149 -0.52 3.92 -15.77
CA TYR A 149 0.25 4.99 -16.42
C TYR A 149 -0.56 6.25 -16.77
N GLY A 150 -1.56 6.59 -15.94
CA GLY A 150 -2.39 7.79 -16.12
C GLY A 150 -3.49 7.63 -17.17
N THR A 151 -3.73 6.42 -17.66
CA THR A 151 -4.84 6.13 -18.60
C THR A 151 -6.16 5.88 -17.90
N ASN A 152 -6.14 5.52 -16.62
CA ASN A 152 -7.34 5.27 -15.83
C ASN A 152 -7.35 6.12 -14.55
N TRP A 153 -8.13 7.19 -14.56
CA TRP A 153 -8.29 8.06 -13.40
C TRP A 153 -9.40 7.54 -12.49
N VAL A 154 -9.09 7.34 -11.22
CA VAL A 154 -10.05 6.89 -10.21
C VAL A 154 -10.23 8.01 -9.18
N GLU A 155 -11.47 8.46 -9.00
CA GLU A 155 -11.83 9.37 -7.90
C GLU A 155 -11.97 8.56 -6.60
N TYR A 156 -11.20 8.91 -5.57
CA TYR A 156 -11.27 8.29 -4.25
C TYR A 156 -11.97 9.21 -3.25
N ASP A 157 -12.85 8.64 -2.43
CA ASP A 157 -13.45 9.28 -1.26
C ASP A 157 -12.66 8.87 -0.01
N THR A 158 -11.98 9.82 0.63
CA THR A 158 -11.17 9.56 1.82
C THR A 158 -11.97 9.41 3.11
N SER A 159 -13.29 9.62 3.05
CA SER A 159 -14.16 9.56 4.22
C SER A 159 -14.00 8.25 5.01
N GLY A 160 -13.63 8.38 6.28
CA GLY A 160 -13.48 7.25 7.20
C GLY A 160 -12.18 6.46 7.03
N TRP A 161 -11.25 6.86 6.15
CA TRP A 161 -9.98 6.16 5.95
C TRP A 161 -9.16 6.05 7.24
N LEU A 162 -9.16 7.12 8.06
CA LEU A 162 -8.44 7.10 9.33
C LEU A 162 -8.98 6.05 10.30
N SER A 163 -10.27 5.68 10.20
CA SER A 163 -10.87 4.65 11.05
C SER A 163 -10.30 3.25 10.80
N TYR A 164 -9.85 2.96 9.57
CA TYR A 164 -9.22 1.68 9.21
C TYR A 164 -7.83 1.53 9.83
N VAL A 165 -7.11 2.64 10.00
CA VAL A 165 -5.71 2.64 10.46
C VAL A 165 -5.61 2.90 11.97
N ARG A 166 -6.58 3.62 12.55
CA ARG A 166 -6.67 3.82 14.00
C ARG A 166 -6.83 2.48 14.71
N GLN A 167 -5.89 2.19 15.61
CA GLN A 167 -5.97 0.99 16.43
C GLN A 167 -7.12 1.12 17.42
N ASN A 168 -8.15 0.27 17.28
CA ASN A 168 -9.22 0.14 18.25
C ASN A 168 -8.81 -0.85 19.36
N PRO A 169 -8.61 -0.40 20.62
CA PRO A 169 -8.23 -1.29 21.72
C PRO A 169 -9.24 -2.43 21.95
N ALA A 170 -10.53 -2.17 21.74
CA ALA A 170 -11.56 -3.20 21.86
C ALA A 170 -11.40 -4.30 20.80
N SER A 171 -11.03 -3.93 19.57
CA SER A 171 -10.74 -4.89 18.50
C SER A 171 -9.45 -5.68 18.76
N GLN A 172 -8.46 -5.11 19.46
CA GLN A 172 -7.25 -5.86 19.84
C GLN A 172 -7.53 -6.84 20.97
N ASN A 173 -8.35 -6.43 21.94
CA ASN A 173 -8.70 -7.26 23.10
C ASN A 173 -9.74 -8.34 22.76
N SER A 174 -10.56 -8.14 21.71
CA SER A 174 -11.59 -9.12 21.31
C SER A 174 -11.01 -10.48 20.94
N LEU A 175 -9.77 -10.54 20.43
CA LEU A 175 -9.12 -11.80 20.07
C LEU A 175 -9.05 -12.76 21.26
N VAL A 176 -8.63 -12.26 22.44
CA VAL A 176 -8.51 -13.07 23.66
C VAL A 176 -9.89 -13.56 24.09
N LEU A 177 -10.89 -12.67 24.10
CA LEU A 177 -12.27 -13.01 24.45
C LEU A 177 -12.87 -14.08 23.51
N LEU A 178 -12.57 -14.00 22.22
CA LEU A 178 -13.06 -14.96 21.23
C LEU A 178 -12.35 -16.32 21.35
N GLN A 179 -11.06 -16.32 21.73
CA GLN A 179 -10.32 -17.55 22.05
C GLN A 179 -10.87 -18.25 23.30
N GLU A 180 -11.28 -17.49 24.30
CA GLU A 180 -11.85 -18.00 25.56
C GLU A 180 -13.37 -18.27 25.47
N SER A 181 -13.97 -18.16 24.27
CA SER A 181 -15.39 -18.38 24.09
C SER A 181 -15.81 -19.79 24.49
N GLN A 182 -16.85 -19.88 25.31
CA GLN A 182 -17.49 -21.15 25.71
C GLN A 182 -18.15 -21.89 24.53
N LYS A 183 -18.40 -21.19 23.42
CA LYS A 183 -18.88 -21.79 22.17
C LYS A 183 -17.69 -22.36 21.42
N LYS A 184 -17.55 -23.69 21.41
CA LYS A 184 -16.44 -24.41 20.75
C LYS A 184 -16.20 -23.99 19.30
N ILE A 185 -17.26 -23.74 18.53
CA ILE A 185 -17.14 -23.26 17.14
C ILE A 185 -16.38 -21.93 17.11
N ILE A 186 -16.72 -20.99 17.99
CA ILE A 186 -16.07 -19.68 18.05
C ILE A 186 -14.62 -19.83 18.51
N SER A 187 -14.37 -20.46 19.66
CA SER A 187 -13.00 -20.62 20.15
C SER A 187 -12.09 -21.39 19.18
N SER A 188 -12.64 -22.38 18.44
CA SER A 188 -11.90 -23.09 17.40
C SER A 188 -11.48 -22.21 16.21
N LEU A 189 -12.28 -21.21 15.82
CA LEU A 189 -11.94 -20.27 14.73
C LEU A 189 -10.74 -19.38 15.08
N PHE A 190 -10.50 -19.17 16.37
CA PHE A 190 -9.43 -18.32 16.89
C PHE A 190 -8.28 -19.10 17.56
N ALA A 191 -8.40 -20.43 17.68
CA ALA A 191 -7.33 -21.30 18.13
C ALA A 191 -6.16 -21.25 17.12
N GLY A 192 -4.95 -20.92 17.59
CA GLY A 192 -3.75 -20.81 16.74
C GLY A 192 -3.52 -19.43 16.09
N ARG A 193 -4.43 -18.45 16.27
CA ARG A 193 -4.23 -17.05 15.84
C ARG A 193 -3.49 -16.18 16.87
N ALA A 194 -2.94 -16.79 17.93
CA ALA A 194 -2.15 -16.08 18.94
C ALA A 194 -0.88 -15.47 18.29
N GLY A 195 -0.98 -14.21 17.87
CA GLY A 195 0.12 -13.45 17.27
C GLY A 195 0.05 -13.20 15.75
N ALA A 196 -1.03 -13.62 15.07
CA ALA A 196 -1.23 -13.33 13.65
C ALA A 196 -2.05 -12.03 13.47
N THR A 197 -1.48 -11.09 12.72
CA THR A 197 -2.06 -9.78 12.39
C THR A 197 -3.31 -9.95 11.51
N THR A 198 -4.33 -9.10 11.71
CA THR A 198 -5.53 -8.98 10.88
C THR A 198 -5.14 -8.77 9.42
N VAL A 199 -5.35 -9.77 8.56
CA VAL A 199 -5.15 -9.67 7.12
C VAL A 199 -6.45 -9.13 6.53
N LEU A 200 -6.44 -7.94 5.94
CA LEU A 200 -7.64 -7.33 5.32
C LEU A 200 -8.05 -8.00 3.99
N SER A 201 -7.31 -8.99 3.51
CA SER A 201 -7.71 -9.79 2.36
C SER A 201 -7.47 -11.26 2.67
N GLY A 202 -8.55 -11.98 2.97
CA GLY A 202 -8.53 -13.43 3.02
C GLY A 202 -7.99 -13.98 1.69
N SER A 203 -7.24 -15.08 1.79
CA SER A 203 -6.74 -15.91 0.68
C SER A 203 -5.31 -15.68 0.16
N ILE A 204 -4.37 -15.20 0.98
CA ILE A 204 -2.96 -15.58 0.74
C ILE A 204 -2.65 -16.86 1.52
N ALA A 205 -2.60 -17.97 0.78
CA ALA A 205 -2.01 -19.21 1.26
C ALA A 205 -0.56 -18.94 1.74
N GLY A 206 -0.26 -19.34 2.97
CA GLY A 206 1.08 -19.22 3.54
C GLY A 206 1.31 -18.04 4.50
N LEU A 207 0.26 -17.38 4.99
CA LEU A 207 0.31 -16.54 6.20
C LEU A 207 -0.38 -17.18 7.42
N GLU A 208 -0.75 -18.46 7.32
CA GLU A 208 -1.00 -19.26 8.51
C GLU A 208 0.32 -19.37 9.28
N GLY A 209 0.30 -19.04 10.58
CA GLY A 209 1.46 -18.98 11.45
C GLY A 209 2.27 -20.29 11.60
N GLY A 210 1.95 -21.34 10.83
CA GLY A 210 2.70 -22.58 10.69
C GLY A 210 3.57 -22.71 9.44
N SER A 211 3.47 -21.81 8.45
CA SER A 211 4.28 -21.92 7.22
C SER A 211 5.68 -21.33 7.38
N GLN A 212 6.73 -22.09 6.98
CA GLN A 212 8.12 -21.60 6.97
C GLN A 212 8.32 -20.36 6.08
N LEU A 213 7.49 -20.19 5.04
CA LEU A 213 7.49 -19.00 4.18
C LEU A 213 6.93 -17.78 4.92
N ALA A 214 5.91 -17.95 5.77
CA ALA A 214 5.38 -16.90 6.65
C ALA A 214 6.46 -16.41 7.63
N LEU A 215 7.19 -17.36 8.24
CA LEU A 215 8.28 -17.09 9.17
C LEU A 215 9.45 -16.36 8.49
N ARG A 216 9.80 -16.73 7.25
CA ARG A 216 10.84 -16.05 6.45
C ARG A 216 10.46 -14.63 6.06
N ARG A 217 9.18 -14.38 5.73
CA ARG A 217 8.67 -13.01 5.48
C ARG A 217 8.65 -12.18 6.77
N ALA A 218 8.23 -12.77 7.89
CA ALA A 218 8.23 -12.11 9.19
C ALA A 218 9.65 -11.81 9.74
N THR A 219 10.66 -12.62 9.43
CA THR A 219 12.05 -12.34 9.77
C THR A 219 12.69 -11.30 8.86
N SER A 220 12.27 -11.22 7.58
CA SER A 220 12.65 -10.12 6.67
C SER A 220 12.18 -8.75 7.21
N MET A 221 10.97 -8.68 7.80
CA MET A 221 10.47 -7.46 8.48
C MET A 221 11.38 -6.95 9.61
N ARG A 222 12.26 -7.80 10.16
CA ARG A 222 13.14 -7.43 11.29
C ARG A 222 14.35 -6.60 10.84
N LYS A 223 14.68 -6.56 9.54
CA LYS A 223 15.86 -5.82 9.04
C LYS A 223 15.57 -4.42 8.50
N THR A 224 14.32 -4.05 8.24
CA THR A 224 13.96 -2.75 7.62
C THR A 224 13.36 -1.71 8.58
N PHE A 225 13.07 -2.05 9.85
CA PHE A 225 12.31 -1.17 10.77
C PHE A 225 12.92 -1.00 12.18
N THR A 226 14.25 -0.97 12.32
CA THR A 226 14.89 -0.65 13.61
C THR A 226 14.95 0.87 13.84
N THR A 227 13.83 1.47 14.25
CA THR A 227 13.81 2.81 14.87
C THR A 227 12.64 2.89 15.86
N GLY A 228 12.80 3.64 16.96
CA GLY A 228 11.86 3.70 18.09
C GLY A 228 10.38 3.87 17.70
N VAL A 229 9.48 3.40 18.57
CA VAL A 229 8.03 3.14 18.33
C VAL A 229 7.72 1.86 17.51
N ALA A 230 8.75 1.07 17.13
CA ALA A 230 8.65 -0.14 16.30
C ALA A 230 7.67 -1.24 16.76
N ALA A 231 7.32 -1.34 18.04
CA ALA A 231 6.34 -2.34 18.50
C ALA A 231 4.91 -2.03 17.99
N VAL A 232 4.58 -0.74 17.81
CA VAL A 232 3.26 -0.28 17.34
C VAL A 232 3.11 -0.50 15.82
N LYS A 233 4.21 -0.42 15.06
CA LYS A 233 4.22 -0.56 13.59
C LYS A 233 4.08 -1.99 13.08
N LYS A 234 4.35 -3.02 13.91
CA LYS A 234 4.21 -4.43 13.50
C LYS A 234 2.76 -4.85 13.21
N LYS A 235 1.78 -4.09 13.71
CA LYS A 235 0.34 -4.31 13.50
C LYS A 235 -0.31 -3.24 12.61
N SER A 236 0.48 -2.41 11.93
CA SER A 236 -0.08 -1.34 11.13
C SER A 236 -0.67 -1.88 9.82
N VAL A 237 -1.92 -1.49 9.55
CA VAL A 237 -2.66 -1.87 8.35
C VAL A 237 -1.92 -1.41 7.09
N CYS A 238 -1.40 -0.18 7.05
CA CYS A 238 -0.71 0.34 5.88
C CYS A 238 0.60 -0.41 5.57
N ILE A 239 1.36 -0.79 6.60
CA ILE A 239 2.55 -1.66 6.44
C ILE A 239 2.13 -3.05 5.93
N GLN A 240 1.04 -3.61 6.42
CA GLN A 240 0.55 -4.90 5.92
C GLN A 240 0.17 -4.83 4.45
N VAL A 241 -0.54 -3.78 4.02
CA VAL A 241 -0.88 -3.55 2.61
C VAL A 241 0.38 -3.48 1.75
N LYS A 242 1.40 -2.70 2.17
CA LYS A 242 2.67 -2.58 1.44
C LYS A 242 3.45 -3.89 1.34
N LEU A 243 3.43 -4.73 2.39
CA LEU A 243 4.19 -5.98 2.43
C LEU A 243 3.45 -7.19 1.86
N GLN A 244 2.15 -7.05 1.58
CA GLN A 244 1.32 -8.11 1.05
C GLN A 244 1.45 -8.28 -0.47
N VAL A 245 1.95 -7.25 -1.15
CA VAL A 245 2.18 -7.22 -2.60
C VAL A 245 3.67 -7.22 -2.91
#